data_AF-A0A969HZI1-F1
#
_entry.id   AF-A0A969HZI1-F1
#
_cell.length_a   1.000
_cell.length_b   1.000
_cell.length_c   1.000
_cell.angle_alpha   90.00
_cell.angle_beta   90.00
_cell.angle_gamma   90.00
#
_symmetry.space_group_name_H-M   'P 1'
#
loop_
_entity.id
_entity.type
_entity.pdbx_description
1 polymer ?
#
loop_
_entity_poly.entity_id
_entity_poly.type
_entity_poly.pdbx_seq_one_letter_code
_entity_poly.pdbx_strand_id
1 'polypeptide(L)'
;MVEGDSDKAYLQMVARCRYKGSLEAHGIVIISVGGNGNIEKPLVVFRSFGIKVYPVWDNDKPNAQACSTNRKLLRLCGSEEEDWPEGIHDTHAIFSPKLEAIIEDDVRQAGIDWTALRDEVCNQIGGELKSHAVVSEIVKRAHEQRCQFPFASQIIERVMTLTGIPVQLTASGSTPADPAASTEEHTQ
;
A
#
# COMPACT_ATOMS: atom_id res chain seq x y z
N MET A 1 -1.55 8.54 0.82
CA MET A 1 -2.38 8.68 -0.39
C MET A 1 -1.71 7.90 -1.49
N VAL A 2 -2.46 7.12 -2.25
CA VAL A 2 -1.92 6.19 -3.26
C VAL A 2 -2.67 6.35 -4.57
N GLU A 3 -2.11 5.86 -5.67
CA GLU A 3 -2.67 6.01 -7.00
C GLU A 3 -3.91 5.12 -7.20
N GLY A 4 -3.79 3.83 -6.94
CA GLY A 4 -4.81 2.81 -7.21
C GLY A 4 -5.32 2.08 -5.97
N ASP A 5 -6.36 1.28 -6.15
CA ASP A 5 -6.94 0.46 -5.08
C ASP A 5 -6.05 -0.74 -4.73
N SER A 6 -5.24 -1.24 -5.68
CA SER A 6 -4.20 -2.25 -5.45
C SER A 6 -3.17 -1.77 -4.43
N ASP A 7 -2.67 -0.54 -4.58
CA ASP A 7 -1.68 0.06 -3.69
C ASP A 7 -2.25 0.22 -2.28
N LYS A 8 -3.52 0.63 -2.23
CA LYS A 8 -4.25 0.76 -0.98
C LYS A 8 -4.38 -0.60 -0.30
N ALA A 9 -4.80 -1.63 -1.04
CA ALA A 9 -4.91 -3.00 -0.54
C ALA A 9 -3.58 -3.52 0.01
N TYR A 10 -2.51 -3.34 -0.74
CA TYR A 10 -1.16 -3.75 -0.36
C TYR A 10 -0.73 -3.12 0.96
N LEU A 11 -0.73 -1.79 1.03
CA LEU A 11 -0.31 -1.08 2.25
C LEU A 11 -1.22 -1.37 3.44
N GLN A 12 -2.55 -1.42 3.23
CA GLN A 12 -3.49 -1.73 4.30
C GLN A 12 -3.30 -3.15 4.83
N MET A 13 -3.12 -4.15 3.96
CA MET A 13 -2.97 -5.53 4.39
C MET A 13 -1.64 -5.76 5.08
N VAL A 14 -0.53 -5.23 4.53
CA VAL A 14 0.77 -5.29 5.22
C VAL A 14 0.68 -4.64 6.61
N ALA A 15 0.00 -3.49 6.72
CA ALA A 15 -0.18 -2.84 8.00
C ALA A 15 -0.93 -3.73 9.00
N ARG A 16 -2.05 -4.32 8.58
CA ARG A 16 -2.88 -5.22 9.40
C ARG A 16 -2.15 -6.48 9.85
N CYS A 17 -1.33 -7.06 8.97
CA CYS A 17 -0.54 -8.24 9.27
C CYS A 17 0.57 -7.95 10.28
N ARG A 18 1.25 -6.80 10.13
CA ARG A 18 2.52 -6.53 10.81
C ARG A 18 2.42 -5.67 12.07
N TYR A 19 1.44 -4.79 12.19
CA TYR A 19 1.35 -3.83 13.29
C TYR A 19 0.11 -4.01 14.13
N LYS A 20 0.25 -3.75 15.44
CA LYS A 20 -0.86 -3.88 16.37
C LYS A 20 -1.79 -2.66 16.24
N GLY A 21 -3.07 -2.94 16.03
CA GLY A 21 -4.09 -1.90 15.83
C GLY A 21 -4.14 -1.41 14.38
N SER A 22 -5.24 -0.75 14.03
CA SER A 22 -5.41 -0.24 12.66
C SER A 22 -4.68 1.09 12.47
N LEU A 23 -4.34 1.43 11.22
CA LEU A 23 -3.81 2.75 10.90
C LEU A 23 -4.81 3.86 11.29
N GLU A 24 -6.09 3.57 11.15
CA GLU A 24 -7.20 4.49 11.46
C GLU A 24 -7.25 4.83 12.94
N ALA A 25 -6.96 3.87 13.83
CA ALA A 25 -6.86 4.12 15.28
C ALA A 25 -5.74 5.12 15.63
N HIS A 26 -4.79 5.30 14.73
CA HIS A 26 -3.66 6.22 14.82
C HIS A 26 -3.88 7.51 14.01
N GLY A 27 -5.10 7.76 13.52
CA GLY A 27 -5.40 8.93 12.69
C GLY A 27 -4.77 8.90 11.30
N ILE A 28 -4.33 7.73 10.83
CA ILE A 28 -3.76 7.52 9.51
C ILE A 28 -4.80 6.85 8.61
N VAL A 29 -5.03 7.43 7.43
CA VAL A 29 -5.93 6.85 6.42
C VAL A 29 -5.22 6.69 5.09
N ILE A 30 -5.41 5.52 4.46
CA ILE A 30 -4.92 5.27 3.10
C ILE A 30 -6.05 5.55 2.12
N ILE A 31 -5.88 6.61 1.33
CA ILE A 31 -6.83 7.07 0.31
C ILE A 31 -6.25 6.72 -1.07
N SER A 32 -7.01 5.94 -1.85
CA SER A 32 -6.79 5.79 -3.29
C SER A 32 -7.46 6.96 -4.02
N VAL A 33 -6.84 7.46 -5.08
CA VAL A 33 -7.35 8.60 -5.87
C VAL A 33 -7.87 8.20 -7.25
N GLY A 34 -8.09 6.90 -7.49
CA GLY A 34 -8.76 6.40 -8.68
C GLY A 34 -7.88 6.36 -9.95
N GLY A 35 -6.57 6.14 -9.80
CA GLY A 35 -5.64 5.87 -10.90
C GLY A 35 -4.97 7.10 -11.54
N ASN A 36 -4.04 6.81 -12.45
CA ASN A 36 -3.17 7.67 -13.28
C ASN A 36 -3.38 9.19 -13.18
N GLY A 37 -2.42 9.84 -12.52
CA GLY A 37 -2.27 11.30 -12.51
C GLY A 37 -3.23 12.06 -11.59
N ASN A 38 -4.09 11.35 -10.85
CA ASN A 38 -5.05 11.99 -9.95
C ASN A 38 -4.47 12.38 -8.60
N ILE A 39 -3.20 12.10 -8.29
CA ILE A 39 -2.58 12.43 -6.99
C ILE A 39 -2.42 13.94 -6.80
N GLU A 40 -2.17 14.69 -7.87
CA GLU A 40 -1.76 16.08 -7.79
C GLU A 40 -2.82 17.00 -7.15
N LYS A 41 -4.07 16.92 -7.63
CA LYS A 41 -5.18 17.74 -7.15
C LYS A 41 -5.50 17.50 -5.65
N PRO A 42 -5.74 16.26 -5.19
CA PRO A 42 -5.98 15.99 -3.78
C PRO A 42 -4.75 16.30 -2.91
N LEU A 43 -3.52 16.14 -3.43
CA LEU A 43 -2.32 16.55 -2.70
C LEU A 43 -2.33 18.04 -2.36
N VAL A 44 -2.62 18.89 -3.35
CA VAL A 44 -2.71 20.35 -3.15
C VAL A 44 -3.86 20.71 -2.22
N VAL A 45 -5.04 20.13 -2.44
CA VAL A 45 -6.25 20.42 -1.65
C VAL A 45 -6.06 20.02 -0.19
N PHE A 46 -5.61 18.80 0.10
CA PHE A 46 -5.44 18.37 1.49
C PHE A 46 -4.36 19.19 2.22
N ARG A 47 -3.26 19.51 1.54
CA ARG A 47 -2.21 20.34 2.13
C ARG A 47 -2.66 21.78 2.37
N SER A 48 -3.53 22.36 1.54
CA SER A 48 -4.07 23.71 1.79
C SER A 48 -4.96 23.77 3.03
N PHE A 49 -5.56 22.64 3.44
CA PHE A 49 -6.27 22.48 4.70
C PHE A 49 -5.36 22.11 5.88
N GLY A 50 -4.03 22.08 5.70
CA GLY A 50 -3.08 21.73 6.76
C GLY A 50 -3.02 20.23 7.08
N ILE A 51 -3.62 19.37 6.24
CA ILE A 51 -3.57 17.92 6.41
C ILE A 51 -2.20 17.42 5.96
N LYS A 52 -1.53 16.64 6.81
CA LYS A 52 -0.28 15.96 6.45
C LYS A 52 -0.58 14.85 5.43
N VAL A 53 0.05 14.92 4.26
CA VAL A 53 -0.14 13.93 3.18
C VAL A 53 1.19 13.39 2.73
N TYR A 54 1.29 12.06 2.75
CA TYR A 54 2.37 11.27 2.18
C TYR A 54 1.86 10.56 0.91
N PRO A 55 2.15 11.09 -0.31
CA PRO A 55 1.80 10.46 -1.57
C PRO A 55 2.73 9.27 -1.88
N VAL A 56 2.15 8.24 -2.50
CA VAL A 56 2.84 7.07 -3.05
C VAL A 56 2.33 6.85 -4.47
N TRP A 57 3.22 6.63 -5.43
CA TRP A 57 2.87 6.42 -6.85
C TRP A 57 3.88 5.52 -7.57
N ASP A 58 3.53 4.98 -8.74
CA ASP A 58 4.46 4.25 -9.61
C ASP A 58 5.27 5.24 -10.47
N ASN A 59 6.58 5.02 -10.69
CA ASN A 59 7.34 5.89 -11.60
C ASN A 59 7.00 5.70 -13.09
N ASP A 60 6.23 4.65 -13.42
CA ASP A 60 5.73 4.31 -14.75
C ASP A 60 6.82 4.16 -15.84
N LYS A 61 8.06 3.84 -15.46
CA LYS A 61 9.14 3.62 -16.44
C LYS A 61 8.81 2.45 -17.39
N PRO A 62 9.02 2.57 -18.72
CA PRO A 62 9.67 3.66 -19.47
C PRO A 62 8.70 4.63 -20.19
N ASN A 63 7.49 4.87 -19.67
CA ASN A 63 6.49 5.75 -20.31
C ASN A 63 6.90 7.23 -20.28
N ALA A 64 7.45 7.78 -21.37
CA ALA A 64 7.96 9.16 -21.40
C ALA A 64 6.94 10.24 -20.96
N GLN A 65 5.63 9.96 -21.06
CA GLN A 65 4.59 10.86 -20.57
C GLN A 65 4.59 10.97 -19.02
N ALA A 66 5.06 9.95 -18.32
CA ALA A 66 5.18 9.92 -16.87
C ALA A 66 6.28 10.86 -16.35
N CYS A 67 7.33 11.16 -17.14
CA CYS A 67 8.40 12.08 -16.74
C CYS A 67 7.86 13.45 -16.27
N SER A 68 6.92 14.03 -17.03
CA SER A 68 6.32 15.32 -16.68
C SER A 68 5.53 15.24 -15.38
N THR A 69 4.78 14.15 -15.18
CA THR A 69 4.03 13.88 -13.95
C THR A 69 4.96 13.70 -12.76
N ASN A 70 6.02 12.90 -12.90
CA ASN A 70 7.02 12.65 -11.85
C ASN A 70 7.67 13.95 -11.38
N ARG A 71 8.20 14.76 -12.30
CA ARG A 71 8.78 16.07 -11.97
C ARG A 71 7.79 16.98 -11.24
N LYS A 72 6.52 16.98 -11.68
CA LYS A 72 5.47 17.79 -11.05
C LYS A 72 5.17 17.33 -9.61
N LEU A 73 5.02 16.02 -9.39
CA LEU A 73 4.79 15.46 -8.06
C LEU A 73 5.98 15.68 -7.13
N LEU A 74 7.21 15.52 -7.63
CA LEU A 74 8.44 15.82 -6.89
C LEU A 74 8.49 17.28 -6.45
N ARG A 75 8.20 18.22 -7.37
CA ARG A 75 8.11 19.66 -7.05
C ARG A 75 7.08 19.93 -5.97
N LEU A 76 5.89 19.33 -6.06
CA LEU A 76 4.87 19.46 -5.01
C LEU A 76 5.35 18.87 -3.68
N CYS A 77 6.17 17.82 -3.69
CA CYS A 77 6.76 17.21 -2.51
C CYS A 77 8.00 17.94 -1.98
N GLY A 78 8.43 19.03 -2.64
CA GLY A 78 9.63 19.80 -2.27
C GLY A 78 10.94 19.05 -2.55
N SER A 79 10.94 18.11 -3.49
CA SER A 79 12.08 17.28 -3.87
C SER A 79 12.68 17.72 -5.21
N GLU A 80 13.91 17.31 -5.47
CA GLU A 80 14.58 17.52 -6.77
C GLU A 80 13.79 16.82 -7.89
N GLU A 81 13.74 17.44 -9.06
CA GLU A 81 12.95 16.94 -10.20
C GLU A 81 13.73 15.90 -11.02
N GLU A 82 13.19 14.70 -11.10
CA GLU A 82 13.74 13.58 -11.85
C GLU A 82 12.68 12.96 -12.76
N ASP A 83 13.12 12.36 -13.88
CA ASP A 83 12.22 11.69 -14.83
C ASP A 83 11.71 10.36 -14.29
N TRP A 84 12.57 9.63 -13.57
CA TRP A 84 12.34 8.26 -13.11
C TRP A 84 12.76 8.10 -11.65
N PRO A 85 12.14 8.85 -10.73
CA PRO A 85 12.51 8.75 -9.32
C PRO A 85 12.09 7.37 -8.79
N GLU A 86 12.69 6.95 -7.68
CA GLU A 86 12.35 5.68 -7.02
C GLU A 86 12.64 5.73 -5.52
N GLY A 87 12.06 4.78 -4.78
CA GLY A 87 12.37 4.57 -3.38
C GLY A 87 11.50 5.36 -2.41
N ILE A 88 11.93 5.39 -1.15
CA ILE A 88 11.18 5.96 -0.02
C ILE A 88 11.91 7.19 0.48
N HIS A 89 11.21 8.31 0.48
CA HIS A 89 11.73 9.64 0.84
C HIS A 89 11.01 10.20 2.05
N ASP A 90 11.47 11.35 2.53
CA ASP A 90 10.91 12.02 3.70
C ASP A 90 9.45 12.47 3.48
N THR A 91 9.11 12.86 2.26
CA THR A 91 7.82 13.47 1.92
C THR A 91 6.93 12.60 1.04
N HIS A 92 7.45 11.49 0.49
CA HIS A 92 6.77 10.65 -0.48
C HIS A 92 7.48 9.29 -0.67
N ALA A 93 6.83 8.34 -1.34
CA ALA A 93 7.48 7.12 -1.82
C ALA A 93 7.08 6.82 -3.27
N ILE A 94 7.94 6.13 -4.01
CA ILE A 94 7.71 5.81 -5.41
C ILE A 94 8.06 4.35 -5.66
N PHE A 95 7.09 3.59 -6.16
CA PHE A 95 7.30 2.22 -6.61
C PHE A 95 8.09 2.20 -7.93
N SER A 96 9.06 1.28 -8.02
CA SER A 96 9.88 1.03 -9.20
C SER A 96 10.26 -0.46 -9.18
N PRO A 97 9.95 -1.26 -10.22
CA PRO A 97 9.33 -0.85 -11.48
C PRO A 97 7.80 -0.64 -11.41
N LYS A 98 7.06 -1.51 -10.70
CA LYS A 98 5.61 -1.42 -10.43
C LYS A 98 5.27 -2.22 -9.18
N LEU A 99 4.18 -1.89 -8.50
CA LEU A 99 3.72 -2.61 -7.31
C LEU A 99 3.67 -4.14 -7.48
N GLU A 100 3.07 -4.65 -8.56
CA GLU A 100 2.88 -6.10 -8.74
C GLU A 100 4.22 -6.84 -8.84
N ALA A 101 5.21 -6.22 -9.48
CA ALA A 101 6.55 -6.78 -9.58
C ALA A 101 7.27 -6.79 -8.22
N ILE A 102 7.03 -5.79 -7.37
CA ILE A 102 7.56 -5.74 -5.99
C ILE A 102 6.94 -6.87 -5.15
N ILE A 103 5.61 -7.05 -5.22
CA ILE A 103 4.92 -8.14 -4.51
C ILE A 103 5.44 -9.51 -4.99
N GLU A 104 5.54 -9.69 -6.31
CA GLU A 104 6.05 -10.93 -6.91
C GLU A 104 7.46 -11.26 -6.44
N ASP A 105 8.35 -10.26 -6.42
CA ASP A 105 9.74 -10.43 -5.96
C ASP A 105 9.79 -10.79 -4.46
N ASP A 106 9.08 -10.06 -3.60
CA ASP A 106 8.98 -10.35 -2.16
C ASP A 106 8.49 -11.79 -1.92
N VAL A 107 7.42 -12.21 -2.60
CA VAL A 107 6.83 -13.56 -2.50
C VAL A 107 7.81 -14.64 -2.97
N ARG A 108 8.49 -14.42 -4.10
CA ARG A 108 9.49 -15.37 -4.62
C ARG A 108 10.71 -15.49 -3.71
N GLN A 109 11.19 -14.39 -3.15
CA GLN A 109 12.30 -14.39 -2.20
C GLN A 109 11.97 -15.13 -0.90
N ALA A 110 10.69 -15.17 -0.51
CA ALA A 110 10.20 -15.99 0.60
C ALA A 110 10.11 -17.50 0.26
N GLY A 111 10.45 -17.91 -0.96
CA GLY A 111 10.39 -19.31 -1.41
C GLY A 111 8.98 -19.77 -1.78
N ILE A 112 8.05 -18.85 -1.99
CA ILE A 112 6.65 -19.15 -2.36
C ILE A 112 6.54 -19.13 -3.89
N ASP A 113 5.83 -20.11 -4.46
CA ASP A 113 5.50 -20.11 -5.89
C ASP A 113 4.45 -19.01 -6.18
N TRP A 114 4.94 -17.89 -6.72
CA TRP A 114 4.11 -16.76 -7.14
C TRP A 114 2.99 -17.14 -8.10
N THR A 115 3.29 -17.98 -9.10
CA THR A 115 2.32 -18.30 -10.15
C THR A 115 1.19 -19.12 -9.57
N ALA A 116 1.53 -20.14 -8.77
CA ALA A 116 0.54 -20.97 -8.09
C ALA A 116 -0.32 -20.14 -7.12
N LEU A 117 0.30 -19.32 -6.26
CA LEU A 117 -0.42 -18.48 -5.30
C LEU A 117 -1.36 -17.48 -6.01
N ARG A 118 -0.84 -16.76 -7.00
CA ARG A 118 -1.62 -15.79 -7.77
C ARG A 118 -2.81 -16.45 -8.45
N ASP A 119 -2.59 -17.54 -9.15
CA ASP A 119 -3.64 -18.20 -9.93
C ASP A 119 -4.70 -18.81 -9.02
N GLU A 120 -4.30 -19.40 -7.90
CA GLU A 120 -5.23 -19.90 -6.87
C GLU A 120 -6.12 -18.77 -6.34
N VAL A 121 -5.53 -17.65 -5.91
CA VAL A 121 -6.27 -16.52 -5.34
C VAL A 121 -7.18 -15.87 -6.39
N CYS A 122 -6.68 -15.62 -7.60
CA CYS A 122 -7.47 -15.06 -8.69
C CYS A 122 -8.68 -15.95 -9.01
N ASN A 123 -8.49 -17.26 -9.09
CA ASN A 123 -9.58 -18.22 -9.37
C ASN A 123 -10.59 -18.28 -8.22
N GLN A 124 -10.14 -18.28 -6.97
CA GLN A 124 -11.01 -18.34 -5.81
C GLN A 124 -11.87 -17.09 -5.66
N ILE A 125 -11.29 -15.91 -5.90
CA ILE A 125 -12.00 -14.63 -5.76
C ILE A 125 -12.79 -14.27 -7.02
N GLY A 126 -12.39 -14.78 -8.19
CA GLY A 126 -12.98 -14.41 -9.48
C GLY A 126 -12.54 -13.01 -9.94
N GLY A 127 -11.29 -12.63 -9.67
CA GLY A 127 -10.75 -11.30 -9.96
C GLY A 127 -9.35 -11.32 -10.57
N GLU A 128 -8.85 -10.14 -10.92
CA GLU A 128 -7.49 -9.95 -11.44
C GLU A 128 -6.53 -9.38 -10.39
N LEU A 129 -5.22 -9.44 -10.65
CA LEU A 129 -4.16 -9.03 -9.73
C LEU A 129 -4.23 -7.56 -9.27
N LYS A 130 -4.95 -6.71 -10.01
CA LYS A 130 -5.17 -5.30 -9.65
C LYS A 130 -6.37 -5.06 -8.73
N SER A 131 -7.16 -6.10 -8.48
CA SER A 131 -8.31 -6.03 -7.58
C SER A 131 -7.88 -5.91 -6.13
N HIS A 132 -8.53 -5.02 -5.38
CA HIS A 132 -8.30 -4.84 -3.95
C HIS A 132 -8.38 -6.17 -3.17
N ALA A 133 -9.40 -6.98 -3.48
CA ALA A 133 -9.61 -8.27 -2.83
C ALA A 133 -8.49 -9.27 -3.12
N VAL A 134 -8.02 -9.32 -4.38
CA VAL A 134 -6.94 -10.24 -4.82
C VAL A 134 -5.62 -9.85 -4.17
N VAL A 135 -5.22 -8.58 -4.23
CA VAL A 135 -3.98 -8.10 -3.60
C VAL A 135 -4.01 -8.35 -2.09
N SER A 136 -5.13 -8.03 -1.43
CA SER A 136 -5.30 -8.25 0.00
C SER A 136 -5.10 -9.72 0.38
N GLU A 137 -5.71 -10.65 -0.36
CA GLU A 137 -5.61 -12.07 -0.07
C GLU A 137 -4.21 -12.64 -0.37
N ILE A 138 -3.57 -12.21 -1.46
CA ILE A 138 -2.17 -12.58 -1.78
C ILE A 138 -1.24 -12.17 -0.63
N VAL A 139 -1.29 -10.89 -0.20
CA VAL A 139 -0.44 -10.39 0.88
C VAL A 139 -0.68 -11.16 2.16
N LYS A 140 -1.95 -11.40 2.52
CA LYS A 140 -2.33 -12.15 3.72
C LYS A 140 -1.73 -13.56 3.71
N ARG A 141 -1.96 -14.34 2.65
CA ARG A 141 -1.45 -15.72 2.55
C ARG A 141 0.06 -15.80 2.49
N ALA A 142 0.69 -14.88 1.78
CA ALA A 142 2.15 -14.80 1.74
C ALA A 142 2.70 -14.48 3.15
N HIS A 143 2.07 -13.56 3.88
CA HIS A 143 2.46 -13.24 5.25
C HIS A 143 2.30 -14.42 6.22
N GLU A 144 1.21 -15.19 6.10
CA GLU A 144 1.00 -16.43 6.87
C GLU A 144 2.11 -17.46 6.62
N GLN A 145 2.69 -17.45 5.41
CA GLN A 145 3.88 -18.21 5.03
C GLN A 145 5.20 -17.51 5.37
N ARG A 146 5.17 -16.50 6.26
CA ARG A 146 6.31 -15.71 6.75
C ARG A 146 6.98 -14.80 5.72
N CYS A 147 6.36 -14.57 4.56
CA CYS A 147 6.80 -13.53 3.63
C CYS A 147 6.83 -12.17 4.32
N GLN A 148 7.89 -11.41 4.07
CA GLN A 148 8.02 -10.03 4.50
C GLN A 148 7.73 -9.12 3.31
N PHE A 149 7.28 -7.91 3.59
CA PHE A 149 7.02 -6.87 2.59
C PHE A 149 7.79 -5.60 2.99
N PRO A 150 9.12 -5.56 2.76
CA PRO A 150 9.98 -4.51 3.31
C PRO A 150 9.61 -3.12 2.81
N PHE A 151 9.23 -2.98 1.54
CA PHE A 151 8.90 -1.69 0.94
C PHE A 151 7.65 -1.07 1.59
N ALA A 152 6.55 -1.83 1.69
CA ALA A 152 5.37 -1.40 2.43
C ALA A 152 5.66 -1.09 3.90
N SER A 153 6.41 -1.97 4.57
CA SER A 153 6.74 -1.79 6.00
C SER A 153 7.47 -0.47 6.24
N GLN A 154 8.46 -0.15 5.40
CA GLN A 154 9.20 1.11 5.48
C GLN A 154 8.33 2.34 5.19
N ILE A 155 7.39 2.26 4.24
CA ILE A 155 6.41 3.34 3.99
C ILE A 155 5.54 3.56 5.23
N ILE A 156 5.00 2.49 5.82
CA ILE A 156 4.11 2.56 6.98
C ILE A 156 4.86 3.15 8.18
N GLU A 157 6.07 2.66 8.47
CA GLU A 157 6.92 3.14 9.56
C GLU A 157 7.31 4.61 9.39
N ARG A 158 7.59 5.04 8.14
CA ARG A 158 7.82 6.45 7.81
C ARG A 158 6.60 7.30 8.16
N VAL A 159 5.41 6.90 7.73
CA VAL A 159 4.17 7.64 7.99
C VAL A 159 3.86 7.68 9.49
N MET A 160 4.02 6.57 10.21
CA MET A 160 3.84 6.54 11.67
C MET A 160 4.81 7.52 12.37
N THR A 161 6.05 7.59 11.92
CA THR A 161 7.04 8.54 12.47
C THR A 161 6.62 10.00 12.24
N LEU A 162 6.05 10.34 11.08
CA LEU A 162 5.53 11.70 10.80
C LEU A 162 4.36 12.11 11.70
N THR A 163 3.65 11.13 12.27
CA THR A 163 2.56 11.35 13.24
C THR A 163 3.04 11.43 14.69
N GLY A 164 4.33 11.14 14.96
CA GLY A 164 4.87 11.08 16.32
C GLY A 164 4.40 9.85 17.12
N ILE A 165 3.92 8.82 16.43
CA ILE A 165 3.33 7.62 17.03
C ILE A 165 4.39 6.50 17.07
N PRO A 166 4.58 5.83 18.22
CA PRO A 166 5.53 4.73 18.33
C PRO A 166 5.05 3.49 17.56
N VAL A 167 5.95 2.89 16.77
CA VAL A 167 5.69 1.66 16.00
C VAL A 167 5.59 0.46 16.96
N GLN A 168 4.45 -0.24 16.94
CA GLN A 168 4.24 -1.48 17.70
C GLN A 168 3.91 -2.64 16.76
N LEU A 169 4.72 -3.70 16.79
CA LEU A 169 4.54 -4.89 15.95
C LEU A 169 3.48 -5.84 16.54
N THR A 170 2.80 -6.60 15.67
CA THR A 170 2.00 -7.76 16.10
C THR A 170 2.89 -8.86 16.65
N ALA A 171 2.38 -9.63 17.62
CA ALA A 171 3.04 -10.87 18.02
C ALA A 171 2.92 -11.88 16.86
N SER A 172 3.98 -12.63 16.58
CA SER A 172 3.97 -13.64 15.52
C SER A 172 2.88 -14.68 15.78
N GLY A 173 1.85 -14.72 14.92
CA GLY A 173 0.85 -15.80 14.89
C GLY A 173 -0.59 -15.45 15.28
N SER A 174 -0.98 -14.18 15.40
CA SER A 174 -2.40 -13.80 15.59
C SER A 174 -3.00 -13.11 14.37
N THR A 175 -3.89 -13.79 13.67
CA THR A 175 -4.79 -13.19 12.67
C THR A 175 -5.65 -12.09 13.34
N PRO A 176 -5.85 -10.92 12.72
CA PRO A 176 -6.84 -9.97 13.22
C PRO A 176 -8.25 -10.53 13.02
N ALA A 177 -9.04 -10.58 14.09
CA ALA A 177 -10.46 -10.92 14.00
C ALA A 177 -11.22 -9.84 13.21
N ASP A 178 -12.07 -10.30 12.29
CA ASP A 178 -12.97 -9.45 11.50
C ASP A 178 -14.11 -8.94 12.41
N PRO A 179 -14.31 -7.62 12.58
CA PRO A 179 -15.37 -7.11 13.44
C PRO A 179 -16.78 -7.20 12.82
N ALA A 180 -16.94 -7.80 11.63
CA ALA A 180 -18.21 -7.79 10.90
C ALA A 180 -19.14 -9.02 11.09
N ALA A 181 -18.87 -9.93 12.03
CA ALA A 181 -19.72 -11.10 12.26
C ALA A 181 -20.31 -11.13 13.69
N SER A 182 -21.25 -10.24 14.00
CA SER A 182 -22.12 -10.42 15.18
C SER A 182 -23.39 -9.57 15.10
N THR A 183 -24.36 -10.00 14.30
CA THR A 183 -25.78 -9.86 14.63
C THR A 183 -26.59 -10.72 13.67
N GLU A 184 -27.07 -11.86 14.14
CA GLU A 184 -28.41 -12.40 13.86
C GLU A 184 -28.52 -13.77 14.54
N GLU A 185 -29.11 -13.78 15.74
CA GLU A 185 -29.94 -14.90 16.22
C GLU A 185 -30.56 -14.48 17.56
N HIS A 186 -31.85 -14.14 17.54
CA HIS A 186 -32.81 -14.47 18.61
C HIS A 186 -34.20 -13.97 18.20
N THR A 187 -34.99 -14.86 17.60
CA THR A 187 -36.44 -14.89 17.80
C THR A 187 -36.94 -16.31 17.60
N GLN A 188 -37.20 -17.00 18.71
CA GLN A 188 -38.23 -18.04 18.83
C GLN A 188 -39.05 -17.72 20.07
#